data_AF-A0A959XZY6-F1
#
_entry.id   AF-A0A959XZY6-F1
#
_cell.length_a   1.000
_cell.length_b   1.000
_cell.length_c   1.000
_cell.angle_alpha   90.00
_cell.angle_beta   90.00
_cell.angle_gamma   90.00
#
_symmetry.space_group_name_H-M   'P 1'
#
loop_
_entity.id
_entity.type
_entity.pdbx_description
1 polymer ?
#
loop_
_entity_poly.entity_id
_entity_poly.type
_entity_poly.pdbx_seq_one_letter_code
_entity_poly.pdbx_strand_id
1 'polypeptide(L)'
;GYEVKVGKFPLSASGKASAAGHPEGFIKVIFDAKYGEWLGTHMIGYNVTEMIAETVTARKLETTYHEVLNAIHPHPTISESVKDAIEVAYGEAIHL
;
A
#
# COMPACT_ATOMS: atom_id res chain seq x y z
N GLY A 1 -12.85 -18.43 -8.04
CA GLY A 1 -12.52 -17.11 -7.45
C GLY A 1 -11.01 -16.93 -7.48
N TYR A 2 -10.50 -15.77 -7.06
CA TYR A 2 -9.05 -15.52 -6.93
C TYR A 2 -8.50 -16.14 -5.65
N GLU A 3 -7.29 -16.69 -5.73
CA GLU A 3 -6.42 -16.89 -4.56
C GLU A 3 -5.69 -15.57 -4.33
N VAL A 4 -5.63 -15.09 -3.08
CA VAL A 4 -5.20 -13.70 -2.82
C VAL A 4 -4.03 -13.62 -1.85
N LYS A 5 -3.13 -12.68 -2.14
CA LYS A 5 -2.17 -12.13 -1.18
C LYS A 5 -2.69 -10.81 -0.64
N VAL A 6 -2.63 -10.63 0.67
CA VAL A 6 -3.15 -9.44 1.35
C VAL A 6 -2.06 -8.87 2.23
N GLY A 7 -1.81 -7.58 2.08
CA GLY A 7 -0.92 -6.83 2.96
C GLY A 7 -1.68 -5.72 3.63
N LYS A 8 -1.39 -5.48 4.91
CA LYS A 8 -2.05 -4.45 5.71
C LYS A 8 -1.01 -3.74 6.56
N PHE A 9 -0.73 -2.49 6.22
CA PHE A 9 0.21 -1.64 6.94
C PHE A 9 -0.54 -0.65 7.84
N PRO A 10 -0.27 -0.62 9.16
CA PRO A 10 -0.88 0.35 10.06
C PRO A 10 -0.19 1.72 9.95
N LEU A 11 -0.95 2.82 9.89
CA LEU A 11 -0.37 4.17 9.82
C LEU A 11 0.39 4.56 11.10
N SER A 12 0.19 3.84 12.20
CA SER A 12 1.00 4.01 13.42
C SER A 12 2.46 3.61 13.24
N ALA A 13 2.79 2.82 12.21
CA ALA A 13 4.15 2.49 11.82
C ALA A 13 4.74 3.49 10.79
N SER A 14 3.92 4.40 10.23
CA SER A 14 4.41 5.47 9.36
C SER A 14 5.02 6.60 10.19
N GLY A 15 6.31 6.84 9.99
CA GLY A 15 7.02 7.97 10.59
C GLY A 15 6.38 9.32 10.20
N LYS A 16 5.96 9.46 8.94
CA LYS A 16 5.30 10.69 8.47
C LYS A 16 3.92 10.88 9.12
N ALA A 17 3.10 9.84 9.21
CA ALA A 17 1.78 9.93 9.82
C ALA A 17 1.88 10.31 11.30
N SER A 18 2.85 9.70 12.01
CA SER A 18 3.17 10.05 13.39
C SER A 18 3.61 11.51 13.53
N ALA A 19 4.53 11.98 12.68
CA ALA A 19 5.00 13.36 12.69
C ALA A 19 3.89 14.38 12.34
N ALA A 20 2.89 13.96 11.57
CA ALA A 20 1.72 14.78 11.23
C ALA A 20 0.62 14.75 12.31
N GLY A 21 0.77 13.95 13.37
CA GLY A 21 -0.24 13.83 14.43
C GLY A 21 -1.48 12.99 14.05
N HIS A 22 -1.38 12.18 12.99
CA HIS A 22 -2.46 11.33 12.48
C HIS A 22 -2.04 9.85 12.33
N PRO A 23 -1.63 9.16 13.41
CA PRO A 23 -1.17 7.77 13.36
C PRO A 23 -2.30 6.73 13.20
N GLU A 24 -3.56 7.15 13.27
CA GLU A 24 -4.72 6.26 13.16
C GLU A 24 -4.99 5.78 11.72
N GLY A 25 -5.35 4.50 11.59
CA GLY A 25 -5.78 3.92 10.32
C GLY A 25 -4.80 2.90 9.73
N PHE A 26 -5.04 2.54 8.46
CA PHE A 26 -4.25 1.55 7.74
C PHE A 26 -4.42 1.65 6.23
N ILE A 27 -3.46 1.07 5.51
CA ILE A 27 -3.57 0.76 4.08
C ILE A 27 -3.61 -0.76 3.93
N LYS A 28 -4.57 -1.27 3.15
CA LYS A 28 -4.71 -2.69 2.83
C LYS A 28 -4.74 -2.89 1.32
N VAL A 29 -3.78 -3.65 0.79
CA VAL A 29 -3.67 -4.02 -0.62
C VAL A 29 -3.99 -5.49 -0.82
N ILE A 30 -4.54 -5.83 -2.00
CA ILE A 30 -4.98 -7.18 -2.35
C ILE A 30 -4.47 -7.49 -3.75
N PHE A 31 -3.75 -8.61 -3.88
CA PHE A 31 -3.19 -9.08 -5.14
C PHE A 31 -3.65 -10.50 -5.46
N ASP A 32 -3.76 -10.82 -6.75
CA ASP A 32 -3.89 -12.20 -7.20
C ASP A 32 -2.60 -12.97 -6.89
N ALA A 33 -2.70 -14.12 -6.24
CA ALA A 33 -1.54 -14.92 -5.87
C ALA A 33 -0.85 -15.56 -7.08
N LYS A 34 -1.57 -15.77 -8.19
CA LYS A 34 -1.04 -16.46 -9.37
C LYS A 34 -0.18 -15.55 -10.25
N TYR A 35 -0.68 -14.36 -10.56
CA TYR A 35 0.00 -13.43 -11.49
C TYR A 35 0.45 -12.13 -10.84
N GLY A 36 0.07 -11.87 -9.59
CA GLY A 36 0.43 -10.64 -8.90
C GLY A 36 -0.38 -9.41 -9.33
N GLU A 37 -1.47 -9.58 -10.09
CA GLU A 37 -2.37 -8.49 -10.50
C GLU A 37 -2.90 -7.75 -9.27
N TRP A 38 -2.89 -6.42 -9.30
CA TRP A 38 -3.45 -5.61 -8.22
C TRP A 38 -4.98 -5.63 -8.24
N LEU A 39 -5.60 -6.44 -7.39
CA LEU A 39 -7.05 -6.65 -7.33
C LEU A 39 -7.83 -5.56 -6.59
N GLY A 40 -7.23 -4.92 -5.57
CA GLY A 40 -7.85 -3.78 -4.93
C GLY A 40 -7.10 -3.21 -3.74
N THR A 41 -7.56 -2.05 -3.29
CA THR A 41 -7.01 -1.33 -2.14
C THR A 41 -8.14 -0.79 -1.26
N HIS A 42 -7.95 -0.85 0.05
CA HIS A 42 -8.79 -0.19 1.04
C HIS A 42 -7.89 0.64 1.95
N MET A 43 -8.29 1.88 2.24
CA MET A 43 -7.52 2.80 3.06
C MET A 43 -8.43 3.48 4.08
N ILE A 44 -7.93 3.68 5.29
CA ILE A 44 -8.55 4.50 6.33
C ILE A 44 -7.44 5.33 6.97
N GLY A 45 -7.65 6.63 7.11
CA GLY A 45 -6.67 7.53 7.76
C GLY A 45 -6.62 8.91 7.12
N TYR A 46 -5.67 9.72 7.58
CA TYR A 46 -5.46 11.07 7.08
C TYR A 46 -4.98 11.06 5.62
N ASN A 47 -5.58 11.93 4.79
CA ASN A 47 -5.20 12.17 3.40
C ASN A 47 -5.26 10.95 2.45
N VAL A 48 -5.98 9.89 2.82
CA VAL A 48 -6.11 8.68 1.98
C VAL A 48 -6.84 8.91 0.65
N THR A 49 -7.66 9.97 0.57
CA THR A 49 -8.35 10.37 -0.67
C THR A 49 -7.38 10.83 -1.76
N GLU A 50 -6.24 11.41 -1.38
CA GLU A 50 -5.19 11.79 -2.33
C GLU A 50 -4.34 10.58 -2.73
N MET A 51 -4.07 9.67 -1.79
CA MET A 51 -3.23 8.48 -2.03
C MET A 51 -3.92 7.41 -2.89
N ILE A 52 -5.25 7.29 -2.80
CA ILE A 52 -5.98 6.26 -3.56
C ILE A 52 -5.79 6.41 -5.08
N ALA A 53 -5.49 7.62 -5.57
CA ALA A 53 -5.26 7.91 -6.98
C ALA A 53 -4.12 7.08 -7.59
N GLU A 54 -3.05 6.82 -6.84
CA GLU A 54 -1.95 5.94 -7.26
C GLU A 54 -2.47 4.53 -7.55
N THR A 55 -3.22 3.96 -6.60
CA THR A 55 -3.71 2.58 -6.68
C THR A 55 -4.78 2.41 -7.76
N VAL A 56 -5.62 3.43 -7.98
CA VAL A 56 -6.62 3.42 -9.06
C VAL A 56 -5.91 3.47 -10.41
N THR A 57 -4.87 4.30 -10.55
CA THR A 57 -4.09 4.39 -11.78
C THR A 57 -3.37 3.07 -12.06
N ALA A 58 -2.68 2.51 -11.07
CA ALA A 58 -1.99 1.23 -11.19
C ALA A 58 -2.95 0.09 -11.58
N ARG A 59 -4.11 -0.01 -10.90
CA ARG A 59 -5.13 -1.01 -11.25
C ARG A 59 -5.70 -0.81 -12.65
N LYS A 60 -5.91 0.44 -13.07
CA LYS A 60 -6.42 0.74 -14.42
C LYS A 60 -5.43 0.36 -15.53
N LEU A 61 -4.14 0.38 -15.22
CA LEU A 61 -3.05 -0.04 -16.09
C LEU A 61 -2.75 -1.55 -15.98
N GLU A 62 -3.56 -2.32 -15.25
CA GLU A 62 -3.35 -3.76 -15.04
C GLU A 62 -1.95 -4.07 -14.45
N THR A 63 -1.43 -3.14 -13.65
CA THR A 63 -0.13 -3.25 -13.01
C THR A 63 -0.09 -4.39 -11.99
N THR A 64 1.08 -4.99 -11.80
CA THR A 64 1.30 -5.99 -10.76
C THR A 64 1.88 -5.34 -9.50
N TYR A 65 1.99 -6.09 -8.40
CA TYR A 65 2.71 -5.61 -7.22
C TYR A 65 4.14 -5.14 -7.54
N HIS A 66 4.80 -5.75 -8.54
CA HIS A 66 6.21 -5.61 -8.80
C HIS A 66 6.58 -4.17 -9.21
N GLU A 67 5.80 -3.53 -10.09
CA GLU A 67 6.11 -2.18 -10.55
C GLU A 67 6.04 -1.15 -9.40
N VAL A 68 5.05 -1.25 -8.51
CA VAL A 68 4.85 -0.29 -7.42
C VAL A 68 5.76 -0.57 -6.24
N LEU A 69 6.02 -1.86 -5.92
CA LEU A 69 6.99 -2.26 -4.93
C LEU A 69 8.40 -1.72 -5.24
N ASN A 70 8.79 -1.78 -6.53
CA ASN A 70 10.10 -1.31 -6.98
C ASN A 70 10.13 0.20 -7.31
N ALA A 71 8.99 0.90 -7.24
CA ALA A 71 8.94 2.34 -7.43
C ALA A 71 9.47 3.07 -6.19
N ILE A 72 10.31 4.09 -6.40
CA ILE A 72 10.85 4.91 -5.32
C ILE A 72 9.73 5.80 -4.78
N HIS A 73 9.27 5.49 -3.58
CA HIS A 73 8.38 6.35 -2.82
C HIS A 73 9.21 7.43 -2.10
N PRO A 74 8.82 8.71 -2.16
CA PRO A 74 9.53 9.75 -1.43
C PRO A 74 9.47 9.52 0.08
N HIS A 75 10.57 9.75 0.79
CA HIS A 75 10.65 9.60 2.24
C HIS A 75 10.95 10.95 2.93
N PRO A 76 10.28 11.30 4.04
CA PRO A 76 9.13 10.63 4.64
C PRO A 76 7.80 11.11 4.03
N THR A 77 6.91 10.18 3.65
CA THR A 77 5.55 10.48 3.16
C THR A 77 4.51 9.53 3.74
N ILE A 78 3.22 9.87 3.68
CA ILE A 78 2.19 8.88 4.05
C ILE A 78 1.99 7.87 2.90
N SER A 79 2.25 8.29 1.65
CA SER A 79 2.17 7.42 0.47
C SER A 79 3.13 6.24 0.52
N GLU A 80 4.27 6.34 1.22
CA GLU A 80 5.18 5.20 1.40
C GLU A 80 4.48 3.98 2.06
N SER A 81 3.43 4.22 2.85
CA SER A 81 2.61 3.17 3.45
C SER A 81 1.84 2.30 2.43
N VAL A 82 1.69 2.76 1.17
CA VAL A 82 1.19 1.90 0.08
C VAL A 82 2.24 0.85 -0.24
N LYS A 83 3.50 1.26 -0.46
CA LYS A 83 4.64 0.36 -0.66
C LYS A 83 4.82 -0.58 0.52
N ASP A 84 4.82 -0.07 1.75
CA ASP A 84 4.96 -0.92 2.94
C ASP A 84 3.85 -1.98 3.00
N ALA A 85 2.60 -1.63 2.66
CA ALA A 85 1.52 -2.61 2.60
C ALA A 85 1.76 -3.69 1.51
N ILE A 86 2.39 -3.35 0.39
CA ILE A 86 2.78 -4.34 -0.63
C ILE A 86 3.88 -5.25 -0.08
N GLU A 87 4.89 -4.69 0.57
CA GLU A 87 5.95 -5.47 1.21
C GLU A 87 5.38 -6.49 2.21
N VAL A 88 4.37 -6.11 3.01
CA VAL A 88 3.65 -7.04 3.90
C VAL A 88 2.97 -8.17 3.13
N ALA A 89 2.33 -7.88 1.99
CA ALA A 89 1.64 -8.90 1.19
C ALA A 89 2.61 -9.98 0.64
N TYR A 90 3.88 -9.61 0.46
CA TYR A 90 4.92 -10.46 -0.14
C TYR A 90 5.99 -10.94 0.85
N GLY A 91 5.93 -10.52 2.12
CA GLY A 91 6.87 -10.93 3.16
C GLY A 91 8.22 -10.21 3.07
N GLU A 92 8.24 -9.01 2.49
CA GLU A 92 9.42 -8.16 2.30
C GLU A 92 9.42 -6.93 3.24
N ALA A 93 8.48 -6.87 4.18
CA ALA A 93 8.25 -5.70 5.02
C ALA A 93 9.48 -5.31 5.84
N ILE A 94 9.89 -4.05 5.68
CA ILE A 94 10.92 -3.43 6.53
C ILE A 94 10.28 -2.82 7.78
N HIS A 95 9.03 -2.35 7.67
CA HIS A 95 8.36 -1.55 8.70
C HIS A 95 7.09 -2.16 9.35
N LEU A 96 6.79 -3.46 9.16
CA LEU A 96 5.70 -4.32 9.73
C LEU A 96 4.52 -4.67 8.82
#